data_AF-A0A7S0L885-F1
#
_entry.id   AF-A0A7S0L885-F1
#
_cell.length_a   1.000
_cell.length_b   1.000
_cell.length_c   1.000
_cell.angle_alpha   90.00
_cell.angle_beta   90.00
_cell.angle_gamma   90.00
#
_symmetry.space_group_name_H-M   'P 1'
#
loop_
_entity.id
_entity.type
_entity.pdbx_description
1 polymer ?
#
loop_
_entity_poly.entity_id
_entity_poly.type
_entity_poly.pdbx_seq_one_letter_code
_entity_poly.pdbx_strand_id
1 'polypeptide(L)'
;EVLTRLEADAVYIIGGLVDHNKHKGLTHERATRAGVRTARLPIDEHLQMHQRRVLAVNHVFEILLHFGNCNDWTEAFMRAIPQRRGAHTRTESAHSPTESSTEEKRGPSVSDAPAA
;
A
#
# COMPACT_ATOMS: atom_id res chain seq x y z
N GLU A 1 -9.51 5.47 -14.14
CA GLU A 1 -9.94 4.05 -14.25
C GLU A 1 -9.07 3.18 -13.36
N VAL A 2 -9.60 2.05 -12.86
CA VAL A 2 -8.85 1.04 -12.09
C VAL A 2 -8.61 -0.16 -12.99
N LEU A 3 -7.37 -0.64 -13.06
CA LEU A 3 -7.00 -1.80 -13.85
C LEU A 3 -7.45 -3.09 -13.14
N THR A 4 -8.47 -3.77 -13.65
CA THR A 4 -9.02 -4.98 -13.03
C THR A 4 -8.48 -6.27 -13.64
N ARG A 5 -8.08 -6.25 -14.92
CA ARG A 5 -7.52 -7.39 -15.66
C ARG A 5 -6.45 -6.94 -16.65
N LEU A 6 -5.60 -7.87 -17.09
CA LEU A 6 -4.70 -7.65 -18.22
C LEU A 6 -5.34 -8.12 -19.53
N GLU A 7 -5.12 -7.37 -20.59
CA GLU A 7 -5.60 -7.61 -21.95
C GLU A 7 -4.39 -8.05 -22.79
N ALA A 8 -4.45 -9.22 -23.40
CA ALA A 8 -3.30 -9.85 -24.08
C ALA A 8 -2.83 -9.06 -25.32
N ASP A 9 -3.74 -8.29 -25.93
CA ASP A 9 -3.52 -7.43 -27.09
C ASP A 9 -3.17 -5.98 -26.72
N ALA A 10 -3.14 -5.64 -25.43
CA ALA A 10 -2.80 -4.31 -24.97
C ALA A 10 -1.30 -4.12 -24.75
N VAL A 11 -0.82 -2.91 -25.05
CA VAL A 11 0.52 -2.45 -24.69
C VAL A 11 0.44 -1.62 -23.41
N TYR A 12 1.08 -2.11 -22.34
CA TYR A 12 1.14 -1.42 -21.06
C TYR A 12 2.37 -0.50 -20.98
N ILE A 13 2.17 0.75 -20.57
CA ILE A 13 3.23 1.75 -20.43
C ILE A 13 3.45 2.04 -18.96
N ILE A 14 4.68 1.87 -18.47
CA ILE A 14 5.10 2.28 -17.13
C ILE A 14 5.95 3.54 -17.25
N GLY A 15 5.63 4.58 -16.47
CA GLY A 15 6.43 5.79 -16.43
C GLY A 15 7.81 5.55 -15.81
N GLY A 16 8.87 5.58 -16.63
CA GLY A 16 10.27 5.45 -16.19
C GLY A 16 10.81 6.71 -15.51
N LEU A 17 10.19 7.14 -14.41
CA LEU A 17 10.53 8.37 -13.69
C LEU A 17 10.96 8.07 -12.25
N VAL A 18 12.14 8.57 -11.84
CA VAL A 18 12.64 8.49 -10.47
C VAL A 18 12.68 9.89 -9.86
N ASP A 19 11.57 10.32 -9.27
CA ASP A 19 11.42 11.67 -8.72
C ASP A 19 10.97 11.69 -7.25
N HIS A 20 10.81 10.52 -6.63
CA HIS A 20 10.20 10.37 -5.29
C HIS A 20 8.79 10.98 -5.19
N ASN A 21 8.05 11.02 -6.31
CA ASN A 21 6.74 11.65 -6.46
C ASN A 21 6.73 13.16 -6.16
N LYS A 22 7.78 13.87 -6.57
CA LYS A 22 7.85 15.34 -6.51
C LYS A 22 6.89 15.97 -7.52
N HIS A 23 6.78 15.39 -8.72
CA HIS A 23 5.92 15.89 -9.79
C HIS A 23 4.63 15.06 -9.87
N LYS A 24 3.69 15.37 -8.98
CA LYS A 24 2.39 14.68 -8.92
C LYS A 24 1.67 14.78 -10.27
N GLY A 25 1.24 13.65 -10.79
CA GLY A 25 0.40 13.60 -12.00
C GLY A 25 1.14 13.78 -13.34
N LEU A 26 2.46 14.01 -13.34
CA LEU A 26 3.21 14.34 -14.57
C LEU A 26 3.03 13.31 -15.70
N THR A 27 3.15 12.02 -15.38
CA THR A 27 3.00 10.93 -16.36
C THR A 27 1.55 10.76 -16.80
N HIS A 28 0.59 10.96 -15.88
CA HIS A 28 -0.84 10.92 -16.18
C HIS A 28 -1.22 12.04 -17.15
N GLU A 29 -0.85 13.29 -16.85
CA GLU A 29 -1.11 14.44 -17.73
C GLU A 29 -0.51 14.25 -19.13
N ARG A 30 0.72 13.72 -19.21
CA ARG A 30 1.37 13.43 -20.49
C ARG A 30 0.61 12.37 -21.30
N ALA A 31 0.16 11.30 -20.66
CA ALA A 31 -0.62 10.25 -21.31
C ALA A 31 -1.99 10.75 -21.77
N THR A 32 -2.71 11.50 -20.91
CA THR A 32 -4.00 12.10 -21.25
C THR A 32 -3.89 13.06 -22.43
N ARG A 33 -2.86 13.93 -22.46
CA ARG A 33 -2.62 14.85 -23.58
C ARG A 33 -2.33 14.13 -24.89
N ALA A 34 -1.73 12.95 -24.82
CA ALA A 34 -1.47 12.09 -25.98
C ALA A 34 -2.69 11.22 -26.39
N GLY A 35 -3.83 11.34 -25.69
CA GLY A 35 -5.02 10.53 -25.96
C GLY A 35 -4.87 9.05 -25.58
N VAL A 36 -3.88 8.72 -24.74
CA VAL A 36 -3.62 7.35 -24.29
C VAL A 36 -4.51 7.04 -23.10
N ARG A 37 -5.18 5.88 -23.13
CA ARG A 37 -5.97 5.36 -22.01
C ARG A 37 -5.10 5.18 -20.77
N THR A 38 -5.57 5.65 -19.61
CA THR A 38 -4.84 5.58 -18.34
C THR A 38 -5.63 4.82 -17.29
N ALA A 39 -4.97 3.89 -16.60
CA ALA A 39 -5.52 3.19 -15.43
C ALA A 39 -4.50 3.17 -14.29
N ARG A 40 -4.99 3.10 -13.05
CA ARG A 40 -4.16 2.83 -11.85
C ARG A 40 -4.25 1.37 -11.45
N LEU A 41 -3.22 0.87 -10.77
CA LEU A 41 -3.28 -0.43 -10.11
C LEU A 41 -4.35 -0.44 -8.99
N PRO A 42 -4.99 -1.59 -8.74
CA PRO A 42 -6.05 -1.72 -7.73
C PRO A 42 -5.48 -1.88 -6.31
N ILE A 43 -4.54 -1.01 -5.91
CA ILE A 43 -3.84 -1.14 -4.62
C ILE A 43 -4.81 -0.92 -3.46
N ASP A 44 -5.65 0.12 -3.52
CA ASP A 44 -6.56 0.51 -2.44
C ASP A 44 -7.69 -0.52 -2.23
N GLU A 45 -7.99 -1.28 -3.27
CA GLU A 45 -9.00 -2.33 -3.28
C GLU A 45 -8.51 -3.60 -2.57
N HIS A 46 -7.23 -3.94 -2.71
CA HIS A 46 -6.67 -5.20 -2.22
C HIS A 46 -5.84 -5.06 -0.94
N LEU A 47 -5.18 -3.91 -0.74
CA LEU A 47 -4.22 -3.71 0.33
C LEU A 47 -4.50 -2.47 1.17
N GLN A 48 -4.29 -2.61 2.47
CA GLN A 48 -4.16 -1.49 3.39
C GLN A 48 -2.68 -1.18 3.55
N MET A 49 -2.25 0.03 3.14
CA MET A 49 -0.89 0.51 3.32
C MET A 49 -0.90 1.86 4.04
N HIS A 50 -0.05 2.01 5.05
CA HIS A 50 0.18 3.29 5.73
C HIS A 50 1.12 4.21 4.92
N GLN A 51 1.86 3.67 3.95
CA GLN A 51 2.85 4.39 3.16
C GLN A 51 2.32 4.92 1.82
N ARG A 52 3.17 5.67 1.12
CA ARG A 52 2.86 6.29 -0.18
C ARG A 52 2.51 5.23 -1.22
N ARG A 53 1.42 5.47 -1.95
CA ARG A 53 0.85 4.62 -3.02
C ARG A 53 1.67 4.61 -4.33
N VAL A 54 2.70 5.44 -4.41
CA VAL A 54 3.59 5.51 -5.58
C VAL A 54 4.70 4.48 -5.42
N LEU A 55 4.68 3.50 -6.30
CA LEU A 55 5.64 2.41 -6.35
C LEU A 55 6.79 2.75 -7.30
N ALA A 56 7.94 2.12 -7.07
CA ALA A 56 9.05 2.17 -8.00
C ALA A 56 8.72 1.39 -9.28
N VAL A 57 9.38 1.75 -10.38
CA VAL A 57 9.16 1.16 -11.72
C VAL A 57 9.29 -0.37 -11.70
N ASN A 58 10.32 -0.88 -11.02
CA ASN A 58 10.55 -2.32 -10.92
C ASN A 58 9.39 -3.04 -10.19
N HIS A 59 8.88 -2.49 -9.08
CA HIS A 59 7.77 -3.11 -8.37
C HIS A 59 6.49 -3.11 -9.23
N VAL A 60 6.22 -2.05 -10.00
CA VAL A 60 5.07 -2.04 -10.92
C VAL A 60 5.20 -3.13 -11.97
N PHE A 61 6.39 -3.29 -12.54
CA PHE A 61 6.66 -4.35 -13.51
C PHE A 61 6.50 -5.75 -12.90
N GLU A 62 7.08 -6.00 -11.72
CA GLU A 62 6.96 -7.26 -10.99
C GLU A 62 5.49 -7.59 -10.65
N ILE A 63 4.68 -6.60 -10.25
CA ILE A 63 3.25 -6.77 -10.00
C ILE A 63 2.54 -7.26 -11.27
N LEU A 64 2.76 -6.59 -12.41
CA LEU A 64 2.12 -6.98 -13.67
C LEU A 64 2.57 -8.37 -14.12
N LEU A 65 3.85 -8.70 -13.93
CA LEU A 65 4.41 -10.02 -14.22
C LEU A 65 3.76 -11.11 -13.35
N HIS A 66 3.66 -10.90 -12.04
CA HIS A 66 3.04 -11.88 -11.15
C HIS A 66 1.54 -12.01 -11.41
N PHE A 67 0.83 -10.89 -11.57
CA PHE A 67 -0.60 -10.91 -11.90
C PHE A 67 -0.87 -11.62 -13.22
N GLY A 68 -0.04 -11.42 -14.24
CA GLY A 68 -0.15 -12.16 -15.51
C GLY A 68 -0.03 -13.68 -15.37
N ASN A 69 0.59 -14.16 -14.29
CA ASN A 69 0.76 -15.60 -14.02
C ASN A 69 -0.32 -16.17 -13.09
N CYS A 70 -0.72 -15.45 -12.04
CA CYS A 70 -1.66 -15.95 -11.03
C CYS A 70 -3.09 -15.40 -11.15
N ASN A 71 -3.27 -14.29 -11.87
CA ASN A 71 -4.53 -13.56 -12.00
C ASN A 71 -5.16 -13.14 -10.65
N ASP A 72 -4.32 -12.94 -9.62
CA ASP A 72 -4.70 -12.46 -8.29
C ASP A 72 -3.87 -11.22 -7.92
N TRP A 73 -4.54 -10.08 -7.76
CA TRP A 73 -3.90 -8.82 -7.42
C TRP A 73 -3.28 -8.82 -6.02
N THR A 74 -3.95 -9.41 -5.04
CA THR A 74 -3.47 -9.48 -3.66
C THR A 74 -2.15 -10.24 -3.63
N GLU A 75 -2.12 -11.41 -4.25
CA GLU A 75 -0.92 -12.24 -4.33
C GLU A 75 0.21 -11.53 -5.09
N ALA A 76 -0.09 -10.93 -6.24
CA ALA A 76 0.88 -10.19 -7.03
C ALA A 76 1.52 -9.03 -6.26
N PHE A 77 0.72 -8.27 -5.50
CA PHE A 77 1.23 -7.22 -4.65
C PHE A 77 2.09 -7.75 -3.50
N MET A 78 1.66 -8.82 -2.82
CA MET A 78 2.41 -9.39 -1.70
C MET A 78 3.77 -9.96 -2.13
N ARG A 79 3.88 -10.47 -3.36
CA ARG A 79 5.16 -10.95 -3.93
C ARG A 79 6.10 -9.80 -4.31
N ALA A 80 5.57 -8.73 -4.89
CA ALA A 80 6.38 -7.64 -5.45
C ALA A 80 6.70 -6.50 -4.46
N ILE A 81 5.85 -6.29 -3.44
CA ILE A 81 5.99 -5.18 -2.50
C ILE A 81 6.70 -5.69 -1.24
N PRO A 82 7.88 -5.12 -0.88
CA PRO A 82 8.59 -5.56 0.31
C PRO A 82 7.74 -5.41 1.58
N GLN A 83 7.71 -6.44 2.43
CA GLN A 83 6.92 -6.51 3.68
C GLN A 83 7.12 -5.30 4.61
N ARG A 84 8.33 -4.69 4.60
CA ARG A 84 8.65 -3.46 5.34
C ARG A 84 7.80 -2.23 4.98
N ARG A 85 6.98 -2.29 3.92
CA ARG A 85 6.04 -1.21 3.55
C ARG A 85 4.69 -1.31 4.26
N GLY A 86 4.49 -2.31 5.13
CA GLY A 86 3.30 -2.43 5.98
C GLY A 86 2.01 -2.68 5.18
N ALA A 87 2.14 -3.43 4.09
CA ALA A 87 1.01 -3.86 3.28
C ALA A 87 0.34 -5.08 3.94
N HIS A 88 -0.92 -4.93 4.33
CA HIS A 88 -1.74 -6.02 4.84
C HIS A 88 -2.93 -6.25 3.90
N THR A 89 -3.25 -7.52 3.69
CA THR A 89 -4.40 -7.95 2.91
C THR A 89 -5.68 -7.48 3.61
N ARG A 90 -6.60 -6.86 2.87
CA ARG A 90 -7.84 -6.32 3.44
C ARG A 90 -8.80 -7.41 3.99
N THR A 91 -8.59 -8.68 3.63
CA THR A 91 -9.38 -9.83 4.09
C THR A 91 -9.02 -10.35 5.49
N GLU A 92 -7.88 -9.94 6.07
CA GLU A 92 -7.42 -10.45 7.38
C GLU A 92 -7.81 -9.56 8.58
N SER A 93 -8.46 -8.43 8.36
CA SER A 93 -8.81 -7.49 9.44
C SER A 93 -9.99 -7.94 10.34
N ALA A 94 -10.48 -9.17 10.20
CA ALA A 94 -11.59 -9.66 11.02
C ALA A 94 -11.18 -10.46 12.26
N HIS A 95 -9.97 -11.03 12.35
CA HIS A 95 -9.54 -11.81 13.52
C HIS A 95 -8.01 -11.84 13.67
N SER A 96 -7.45 -11.00 14.55
CA SER A 96 -6.31 -11.42 15.36
C SER A 96 -6.32 -10.70 16.72
N PRO A 97 -5.90 -11.38 17.80
CA PRO A 97 -6.19 -11.01 19.18
C PRO A 97 -5.19 -9.97 19.70
N THR A 98 -5.70 -8.98 20.42
CA THR A 98 -4.91 -8.00 21.16
C THR A 98 -4.38 -8.61 22.46
N GLU A 99 -3.10 -8.96 22.50
CA GLU A 99 -2.27 -9.13 23.71
C GLU A 99 -0.84 -8.68 23.32
N SER A 100 -0.02 -7.95 24.07
CA SER A 100 0.02 -7.31 25.39
C SER A 100 1.03 -6.12 25.25
N SER A 101 1.31 -5.19 26.16
CA SER A 101 1.56 -5.30 27.60
C SER A 101 1.48 -3.90 28.27
N THR A 102 0.85 -3.88 29.45
CA THR A 102 1.23 -3.24 30.72
C THR A 102 1.87 -1.84 30.76
N GLU A 103 1.21 -0.89 31.43
CA GLU A 103 1.89 -0.09 32.47
C GLU A 103 0.94 0.25 33.64
N GLU A 104 1.32 -0.26 34.80
CA GLU A 104 0.67 -0.16 36.10
C GLU A 104 1.06 1.17 36.77
N LYS A 105 0.07 1.99 37.16
CA LYS A 105 0.28 3.00 38.21
C LYS A 105 -0.79 2.90 39.29
N ARG A 106 -0.45 2.09 40.29
CA ARG A 106 -1.06 2.02 41.61
C ARG A 106 -0.63 3.27 42.40
N GLY A 107 -1.53 4.24 42.55
CA GLY A 107 -1.31 5.38 43.43
C GLY A 107 -1.47 4.98 44.90
N PRO A 108 -0.62 5.43 45.83
CA PRO A 108 -0.87 5.20 47.24
C PRO A 108 -1.73 6.35 47.80
N SER A 109 -2.86 5.98 48.38
CA SER A 109 -3.58 6.77 49.37
C SER A 109 -3.00 6.49 50.75
N VAL A 110 -2.43 7.49 51.45
CA VAL A 110 -2.61 7.62 52.92
C VAL A 110 -2.40 9.06 53.37
N SER A 111 -3.31 9.50 54.24
CA SER A 111 -3.25 10.61 55.18
C SER A 111 -2.06 10.51 56.15
N ASP A 112 -1.48 11.65 56.54
CA ASP A 112 -1.57 12.20 57.91
C ASP A 112 -0.53 13.32 58.14
N ALA A 113 -0.96 14.38 58.84
CA ALA A 113 -0.12 15.39 59.48
C ALA A 113 0.61 14.75 60.71
N PRO A 114 1.67 15.33 61.35
CA PRO A 114 1.66 16.69 61.89
C PRO A 114 3.02 17.45 62.04
N ALA A 115 2.88 18.70 62.49
CA ALA A 115 3.72 19.52 63.38
C ALA A 115 5.24 19.70 63.16
N ALA A 116 5.62 20.97 62.92
CA ALA A 116 6.67 21.70 63.64
C ALA A 116 6.34 23.21 63.61
#